data_AF-A0A7J9FCJ8-F1
#
_entry.id   AF-A0A7J9FCJ8-F1
#
_cell.length_a   1.000
_cell.length_b   1.000
_cell.length_c   1.000
_cell.angle_alpha   90.00
_cell.angle_beta   90.00
_cell.angle_gamma   90.00
#
_symmetry.space_group_name_H-M   'P 1'
#
loop_
_entity.id
_entity.type
_entity.pdbx_description
1 polymer ?
#
loop_
_entity_poly.entity_id
_entity_poly.type
_entity_poly.pdbx_seq_one_letter_code
_entity_poly.pdbx_strand_id
1 'polypeptide(L)' 'MMFSWMRWMSRLHNPNRTVGLELSRSIASEKVIQESAQKLYLALCEVEGLTEDERYRALSKIPDHPTQMLIFFSLP' A
#
# COMPACT_ATOMS: atom_id res chain seq x y z
N MET A 1 5.47 5.69 13.71
CA MET A 1 4.73 4.65 12.96
C MET A 1 5.53 4.19 11.75
N MET A 2 6.71 3.57 11.95
CA MET A 2 7.64 3.19 10.87
C MET A 2 7.76 1.66 10.70
N PHE A 3 6.95 0.90 11.42
CA PHE A 3 7.16 -0.54 11.62
C PHE A 3 6.26 -1.45 10.77
N SER A 4 5.14 -0.98 10.24
CA SER A 4 4.19 -1.85 9.52
C SER A 4 4.69 -2.22 8.12
N TRP A 5 5.25 -1.25 7.39
CA TRP A 5 5.85 -1.43 6.06
C TRP A 5 7.11 -2.33 6.07
N MET A 6 8.03 -2.11 7.02
CA MET A 6 9.26 -2.92 7.11
C MET A 6 8.97 -4.38 7.50
N ARG A 7 7.98 -4.63 8.35
CA ARG A 7 7.55 -5.99 8.75
C ARG A 7 6.92 -6.77 7.60
N TRP A 8 6.34 -6.06 6.61
CA TRP A 8 5.80 -6.68 5.40
C TRP A 8 6.91 -7.21 4.49
N MET A 9 7.98 -6.43 4.26
CA MET A 9 9.10 -6.84 3.41
C MET A 9 9.83 -8.11 3.91
N SER A 10 9.96 -8.31 5.23
CA SER A 10 10.68 -9.48 5.78
C SER A 10 9.97 -10.82 5.57
N ARG A 11 8.69 -10.84 5.17
CA ARG A 11 7.92 -12.10 5.00
C ARG A 11 8.11 -12.77 3.63
N LEU A 12 8.84 -12.16 2.70
CA LEU A 12 8.97 -12.61 1.30
C LEU A 12 9.93 -13.79 1.07
N HIS A 13 10.70 -14.25 2.07
CA HIS A 13 11.86 -15.13 1.88
C HIS A 13 11.65 -16.61 2.25
N ASN A 14 10.59 -17.29 1.76
CA ASN A 14 10.53 -18.75 1.84
C ASN A 14 9.67 -19.42 0.73
N PRO A 15 10.25 -19.91 -0.37
CA PRO A 15 9.48 -20.46 -1.50
C PRO A 15 9.31 -21.99 -1.43
N ASN A 16 8.09 -22.46 -1.20
CA ASN A 16 7.60 -23.80 -1.57
C ASN A 16 6.51 -23.65 -2.65
N ARG A 17 6.20 -24.62 -3.52
CA ARG A 17 5.38 -24.39 -4.75
C ARG A 17 4.02 -23.68 -4.52
N THR A 18 3.35 -23.94 -3.40
CA THR A 18 2.13 -23.22 -2.99
C THR A 18 2.43 -21.78 -2.55
N VAL A 19 3.55 -21.59 -1.83
CA VAL A 19 4.08 -20.29 -1.46
C VAL A 19 4.50 -19.49 -2.68
N GLY A 20 4.91 -20.12 -3.78
CA GLY A 20 5.22 -19.43 -5.04
C GLY A 20 4.00 -18.74 -5.65
N LEU A 21 2.84 -19.40 -5.67
CA LEU A 21 1.56 -18.82 -6.12
C LEU A 21 1.06 -17.74 -5.16
N GLU A 22 1.16 -17.97 -3.86
CA GLU A 22 0.81 -16.97 -2.85
C GLU A 22 1.76 -15.76 -2.88
N LEU A 23 3.07 -15.96 -3.12
CA LEU A 23 4.05 -14.91 -3.36
C LEU A 23 3.71 -14.13 -4.62
N SER A 24 3.45 -14.79 -5.75
CA SER A 24 3.07 -14.10 -6.98
C SER A 24 1.78 -13.29 -6.81
N ARG A 25 0.77 -13.83 -6.13
CA ARG A 25 -0.47 -13.11 -5.80
C ARG A 25 -0.20 -11.94 -4.85
N SER A 26 0.65 -12.14 -3.84
CA SER A 26 1.02 -11.12 -2.85
C SER A 26 1.82 -10.00 -3.51
N ILE A 27 2.78 -10.32 -4.38
CA ILE A 27 3.59 -9.36 -5.15
C ILE A 27 2.71 -8.57 -6.14
N ALA A 28 1.80 -9.23 -6.84
CA ALA A 28 0.85 -8.55 -7.73
C ALA A 28 -0.06 -7.60 -6.94
N SER A 29 -0.56 -8.04 -5.79
CA SER A 29 -1.37 -7.22 -4.88
C SER A 29 -0.58 -6.04 -4.33
N GLU A 30 0.68 -6.25 -3.95
CA GLU A 30 1.57 -5.23 -3.40
C GLU A 30 1.92 -4.16 -4.44
N LYS A 31 2.21 -4.55 -5.69
CA LYS A 31 2.46 -3.60 -6.79
C LYS A 31 1.24 -2.72 -7.06
N VAL A 32 0.04 -3.29 -7.06
CA VAL A 32 -1.21 -2.53 -7.24
C VAL A 32 -1.43 -1.54 -6.09
N ILE A 33 -1.21 -1.97 -4.85
CA ILE A 33 -1.33 -1.08 -3.68
C ILE A 33 -0.33 0.06 -3.74
N GLN A 34 0.93 -0.23 -4.11
CA GLN A 34 1.98 0.78 -4.22
C GLN A 34 1.67 1.80 -5.33
N GLU A 35 1.22 1.35 -6.50
CA GLU A 35 0.84 2.23 -7.61
C GLU A 35 -0.35 3.12 -7.23
N SER A 36 -1.36 2.57 -6.55
CA SER A 36 -2.52 3.34 -6.09
C SER A 36 -2.16 4.35 -4.99
N ALA A 37 -1.30 3.98 -4.05
CA ALA A 37 -0.80 4.90 -3.02
C ALA A 37 0.02 6.06 -3.63
N GLN A 38 0.84 5.78 -4.65
CA GLN A 38 1.57 6.82 -5.39
C GLN A 38 0.62 7.78 -6.12
N LYS A 39 -0.39 7.25 -6.82
CA LYS A 39 -1.42 8.08 -7.48
C LYS A 39 -2.15 8.97 -6.47
N LEU A 40 -2.51 8.43 -5.31
CA LEU A 40 -3.19 9.19 -4.27
C LEU A 40 -2.30 10.30 -3.69
N TYR A 41 -1.02 10.01 -3.48
CA TYR A 41 -0.05 11.02 -3.04
C TYR A 41 0.10 12.15 -4.07
N LEU A 42 0.19 11.82 -5.35
CA LEU A 42 0.25 12.81 -6.43
C LEU A 42 -1.02 13.68 -6.46
N ALA A 43 -2.21 13.07 -6.35
CA ALA A 43 -3.46 13.80 -6.29
C ALA A 43 -3.54 14.75 -5.07
N LEU A 44 -3.04 14.31 -3.90
CA LEU A 44 -2.95 15.16 -2.70
C LEU A 44 -1.94 16.31 -2.87
N CYS A 45 -0.92 16.14 -3.72
CA CYS A 45 0.02 17.20 -4.07
C CYS A 45 -0.59 18.27 -4.99
N GLU A 46 -1.57 17.89 -5.82
CA GLU A 46 -2.30 18.81 -6.70
C GLU A 46 -3.34 19.67 -5.95
N VAL A 47 -3.76 19.23 -4.76
CA VAL A 47 -4.67 20.02 -3.90
C VAL A 47 -3.91 21.20 -3.29
N GLU A 48 -4.25 22.40 -3.77
CA GLU A 48 -3.77 23.67 -3.21
C GLU A 48 -4.18 23.83 -1.74
N GLY A 49 -3.27 24.38 -0.93
CA GLY A 49 -3.51 24.65 0.49
C GLY A 49 -3.25 23.48 1.43
N LEU A 50 -3.01 22.26 0.94
CA LEU A 50 -2.55 21.16 1.79
C LEU A 50 -1.06 21.29 2.11
N THR A 51 -0.74 21.33 3.40
CA THR A 51 0.63 21.20 3.89
C THR A 51 1.10 19.75 3.79
N GLU A 52 2.42 19.53 3.77
CA GLU A 52 3.01 18.19 3.71
C GLU A 52 2.54 17.29 4.87
N ASP A 53 2.42 17.85 6.08
CA ASP A 53 1.96 17.12 7.27
C ASP A 53 0.50 16.66 7.15
N GLU A 54 -0.35 17.47 6.53
CA GLU A 54 -1.75 17.12 6.25
C GLU A 54 -1.87 16.05 5.17
N ARG A 55 -1.00 16.09 4.15
CA ARG A 55 -0.90 15.00 3.14
C ARG A 55 -0.51 13.69 3.81
N TYR A 56 0.47 13.71 4.72
CA TYR A 56 0.85 12.54 5.50
C TYR A 56 -0.26 12.05 6.44
N ARG A 57 -0.99 12.97 7.09
CA ARG A 57 -2.17 12.63 7.91
C ARG A 57 -3.32 12.05 7.09
N ALA A 58 -3.49 12.46 5.84
CA ALA A 58 -4.48 11.88 4.94
C ALA A 58 -4.08 10.45 4.55
N LEU A 59 -2.80 10.24 4.20
CA LEU A 59 -2.26 8.93 3.88
C LEU A 59 -2.27 7.96 5.07
N SER A 60 -2.09 8.44 6.30
CA SER A 60 -2.10 7.58 7.49
C SER A 60 -3.48 7.02 7.84
N LYS A 61 -4.55 7.55 7.23
CA LYS A 61 -5.91 7.00 7.33
C LYS A 61 -6.15 5.81 6.41
N ILE A 62 -5.23 5.53 5.48
CA ILE A 62 -5.33 4.36 4.61
C ILE A 62 -5.18 3.10 5.47
N PRO A 63 -5.99 2.05 5.25
CA PRO A 63 -5.87 0.79 5.97
C PRO A 63 -4.45 0.20 5.89
N ASP A 64 -4.00 -0.46 6.95
CA ASP A 64 -2.66 -1.08 7.04
C ASP A 64 -2.65 -2.56 6.64
N HIS A 65 -3.81 -3.12 6.29
CA HIS A 65 -3.96 -4.48 5.80
C HIS A 65 -4.12 -4.49 4.27
N PRO A 66 -3.26 -5.19 3.50
CA PRO A 66 -3.26 -5.10 2.04
C PRO A 66 -4.58 -5.51 1.38
N THR A 67 -5.29 -6.52 1.91
CA THR A 67 -6.64 -6.87 1.41
C THR A 67 -7.63 -5.72 1.56
N GLN A 68 -7.55 -4.95 2.65
CA GLN A 68 -8.43 -3.78 2.85
C GLN A 68 -8.01 -2.61 1.95
N MET A 69 -6.71 -2.41 1.73
CA MET A 69 -6.20 -1.44 0.77
C MET A 69 -6.66 -1.76 -0.66
N LEU A 70 -6.61 -3.03 -1.07
CA LEU A 70 -7.11 -3.46 -2.37
C LEU A 70 -8.60 -3.15 -2.52
N ILE A 71 -9.42 -3.46 -1.51
CA ILE A 71 -10.84 -3.13 -1.53
C ILE A 71 -11.02 -1.61 -1.62
N PHE A 72 -10.36 -0.84 -0.77
CA PHE A 72 -10.44 0.63 -0.74
C PHE A 72 -10.10 1.26 -2.10
N PHE A 73 -9.00 0.84 -2.73
CA PHE A 73 -8.60 1.33 -4.06
C PHE A 73 -9.43 0.76 -5.22
N SER A 74 -10.22 -0.28 -4.99
CA SER A 74 -11.14 -0.86 -5.97
C SER A 74 -12.56 -0.27 -5.87
N LEU A 75 -12.82 0.60 -4.88
CA LEU A 75 -14.08 1.32 -4.79
C LEU A 75 -14.13 2.41 -5.88
N PRO A 76 -15.28 2.57 -6.57
CA PRO A 76 -15.47 3.58 -7.60
C PRO A 76 -15.48 5.01 -7.03
#